data_AF-A0AAV4RMS5-F1
#
_entry.id   AF-A0AAV4RMS5-F1
#
_cell.length_a   1.000
_cell.length_b   1.000
_cell.length_c   1.000
_cell.angle_alpha   90.00
_cell.angle_beta   90.00
_cell.angle_gamma   90.00
#
_symmetry.space_group_name_H-M   'P 1'
#
loop_
_entity.id
_entity.type
_entity.pdbx_description
1 polymer ?
#
loop_
_entity_poly.entity_id
_entity_poly.type
_entity_poly.pdbx_seq_one_letter_code
_entity_poly.pdbx_strand_id
1 'polypeptide(L)'
;EASSDLSLDDESKVPEACCWTFTRFIEQFKWLHDLLHNLQVAKADDSPEKSSRILEEQQKIAYLCKLFNEQAQKLCCRYPDIKDEVQRRLNLLNNKWKAVEHSIHPGMVKSPSKDGMFEGMNCM
;
A
#
# COMPACT_ATOMS: atom_id res chain seq x y z
N GLU A 1 -21.70 50.46 -31.13
CA GLU A 1 -21.23 49.20 -31.72
C GLU A 1 -19.89 48.87 -31.08
N ALA A 2 -19.58 47.70 -30.55
CA ALA A 2 -20.31 46.48 -30.32
C ALA A 2 -19.73 45.83 -29.04
N SER A 3 -20.58 45.10 -28.34
CA SER A 3 -20.28 44.27 -27.17
C SER A 3 -19.17 43.26 -27.49
N SER A 4 -18.24 43.03 -26.57
CA SER A 4 -17.52 41.75 -26.52
C SER A 4 -17.45 41.31 -25.07
N ASP A 5 -18.58 40.76 -24.65
CA ASP A 5 -18.75 39.85 -23.53
C ASP A 5 -17.71 38.73 -23.62
N LEU A 6 -16.76 38.71 -22.68
CA LEU A 6 -15.89 37.57 -22.47
C LEU A 6 -16.56 36.73 -21.39
N SER A 7 -17.49 35.86 -21.80
CA SER A 7 -17.95 34.74 -20.99
C SER A 7 -16.75 33.83 -20.74
N LEU A 8 -16.05 34.04 -19.62
CA LEU A 8 -15.07 33.10 -19.13
C LEU A 8 -15.88 31.91 -18.60
N ASP A 9 -16.08 30.94 -19.48
CA ASP A 9 -16.85 29.74 -19.21
C ASP A 9 -16.28 29.06 -17.96
N ASP A 10 -17.12 29.12 -16.93
CA ASP A 10 -17.06 28.38 -15.70
C ASP A 10 -17.15 26.89 -16.02
N GLU A 11 -16.00 26.21 -16.09
CA GLU A 11 -15.92 24.83 -15.65
C GLU A 11 -14.46 24.51 -15.33
N SER A 12 -14.08 24.80 -14.09
CA SER A 12 -12.98 24.11 -13.42
C SER A 12 -13.39 22.63 -13.25
N LYS A 13 -13.50 21.91 -14.37
CA LYS A 13 -13.64 20.46 -14.40
C LYS A 13 -12.27 19.94 -14.04
N VAL A 14 -12.03 19.82 -12.73
CA VAL A 14 -10.89 19.09 -12.16
C VAL A 14 -10.76 17.82 -13.00
N PRO A 15 -9.65 17.62 -13.73
CA PRO A 15 -9.59 16.52 -14.68
C PRO A 15 -9.84 15.23 -13.90
N GLU A 16 -10.93 14.53 -14.23
CA GLU A 16 -11.29 13.20 -13.72
C GLU A 16 -10.20 12.13 -13.99
N ALA A 17 -9.07 12.54 -14.57
CA ALA A 17 -7.94 11.77 -15.02
C ALA A 17 -7.02 11.21 -13.91
N CYS A 18 -7.27 11.50 -12.63
CA CYS A 18 -6.36 11.09 -11.55
C CYS A 18 -6.84 9.90 -10.70
N CYS A 19 -8.08 9.42 -10.86
CA CYS A 19 -8.57 8.23 -10.15
C CYS A 19 -8.68 7.02 -11.08
N TRP A 20 -8.24 5.86 -10.61
CA TRP A 20 -8.40 4.61 -11.37
C TRP A 20 -9.87 4.22 -11.52
N THR A 21 -10.16 3.44 -12.57
CA THR A 21 -11.41 2.69 -12.67
C THR A 21 -11.33 1.43 -11.80
N PHE A 22 -12.48 0.82 -11.46
CA PHE A 22 -12.48 -0.43 -10.71
C PHE A 22 -11.71 -1.54 -11.42
N THR A 23 -11.88 -1.70 -12.74
CA THR A 23 -11.13 -2.68 -13.54
C THR A 23 -9.62 -2.49 -13.39
N ARG A 24 -9.14 -1.24 -13.55
CA ARG A 24 -7.71 -0.93 -13.39
C ARG A 24 -7.23 -1.18 -11.97
N PHE A 25 -8.06 -0.90 -10.96
CA PHE A 25 -7.75 -1.26 -9.57
C PHE A 25 -7.58 -2.76 -9.37
N ILE A 26 -8.41 -3.61 -10.01
CA ILE A 26 -8.27 -5.07 -9.94
C ILE A 26 -7.00 -5.55 -10.63
N GLU A 27 -6.66 -5.00 -11.80
CA GLU A 27 -5.43 -5.34 -12.50
C GLU A 27 -4.20 -4.99 -11.67
N GLN A 28 -4.19 -3.80 -11.08
CA GLN A 28 -3.11 -3.33 -10.20
C GLN A 28 -3.01 -4.17 -8.93
N PHE A 29 -4.15 -4.59 -8.36
CA PHE A 29 -4.19 -5.50 -7.22
C PHE A 29 -3.52 -6.84 -7.55
N LYS A 30 -3.90 -7.48 -8.67
CA LYS A 30 -3.32 -8.76 -9.10
C LYS A 30 -1.82 -8.64 -9.34
N TRP A 31 -1.42 -7.60 -10.08
CA TRP A 31 -0.02 -7.33 -10.37
C TRP A 31 0.81 -7.11 -9.10
N LEU A 32 0.34 -6.31 -8.16
CA LEU A 32 1.02 -6.11 -6.88
C LEU A 32 1.07 -7.39 -6.05
N HIS A 33 -0.01 -8.16 -6.04
CA HIS A 33 -0.05 -9.43 -5.32
C HIS A 33 1.01 -10.41 -5.81
N ASP A 34 1.16 -10.53 -7.13
CA ASP A 34 2.16 -11.38 -7.78
C ASP A 34 3.58 -10.85 -7.53
N LEU A 35 3.78 -9.54 -7.65
CA LEU A 35 5.06 -8.90 -7.34
C LEU A 35 5.50 -9.17 -5.89
N LEU A 36 4.57 -9.07 -4.94
CA LEU A 36 4.81 -9.42 -3.54
C LEU A 36 5.13 -10.91 -3.36
N HIS A 37 4.53 -11.79 -4.16
CA HIS A 37 4.80 -13.23 -4.08
C HIS A 37 6.20 -13.53 -4.59
N ASN A 38 6.58 -12.95 -5.73
CA ASN A 38 7.91 -13.07 -6.30
C ASN A 38 8.99 -12.57 -5.33
N LEU A 39 8.76 -11.44 -4.66
CA LEU A 39 9.68 -10.91 -3.65
C LEU A 39 9.84 -11.88 -2.47
N GLN A 40 8.74 -12.48 -2.00
CA GLN A 40 8.77 -13.47 -0.92
C GLN A 40 9.54 -14.73 -1.31
N VAL A 41 9.32 -15.24 -2.53
CA VAL A 41 10.03 -16.40 -3.07
C VAL A 41 11.53 -16.09 -3.24
N ALA A 42 11.87 -14.92 -3.79
CA ALA A 42 13.25 -14.48 -3.95
C ALA A 42 13.97 -14.34 -2.60
N LYS A 43 13.27 -13.90 -1.55
CA LYS A 43 13.83 -13.81 -0.20
C LYS A 43 14.07 -15.19 0.43
N ALA A 44 13.28 -16.20 0.09
CA ALA A 44 13.49 -17.57 0.58
C ALA A 44 14.73 -18.26 -0.03
N ASP A 45 15.18 -17.81 -1.21
CA ASP A 45 16.34 -18.33 -1.96
C ASP A 45 17.67 -17.69 -1.49
N ASP A 46 17.87 -17.67 -0.16
CA ASP A 46 18.81 -16.91 0.70
C ASP A 46 20.27 -16.74 0.21
N SER A 47 20.46 -16.06 -0.92
CA SER A 47 21.76 -15.72 -1.48
C SER A 47 22.15 -14.28 -1.10
N PRO A 48 23.36 -14.06 -0.53
CA PRO A 48 23.79 -12.74 -0.07
C PRO A 48 23.91 -11.71 -1.20
N GLU A 49 24.20 -12.11 -2.44
CA GLU A 49 24.24 -11.21 -3.60
C GLU A 49 22.84 -10.70 -4.02
N LYS A 50 21.78 -11.42 -3.67
CA LYS A 50 20.39 -11.02 -3.97
C LYS A 50 19.82 -10.06 -2.94
N SER A 51 20.45 -9.94 -1.77
CA SER A 51 19.95 -9.14 -0.63
C SER A 51 19.78 -7.65 -0.96
N SER A 52 20.73 -7.04 -1.68
CA SER A 52 20.65 -5.64 -2.10
C SER A 52 19.54 -5.41 -3.13
N ARG A 53 19.38 -6.31 -4.09
CA ARG A 53 18.30 -6.26 -5.10
C ARG A 53 16.92 -6.40 -4.46
N ILE A 54 16.78 -7.30 -3.48
CA ILE A 54 15.55 -7.48 -2.71
C ILE A 54 15.18 -6.19 -1.96
N LEU A 55 16.17 -5.48 -1.40
CA LEU A 55 15.93 -4.20 -0.71
C LEU A 55 15.46 -3.10 -1.68
N GLU A 56 16.05 -3.02 -2.87
CA GLU A 56 15.63 -2.07 -3.91
C GLU A 56 14.22 -2.37 -4.42
N GLU A 57 13.91 -3.65 -4.67
CA GLU A 57 12.58 -4.10 -5.07
C GLU A 57 11.54 -3.81 -3.99
N GLN A 58 11.90 -4.04 -2.73
CA GLN A 58 11.07 -3.69 -1.58
C GLN A 58 10.73 -2.19 -1.57
N GLN A 59 11.70 -1.29 -1.72
CA GLN A 59 11.42 0.16 -1.75
C GLN A 59 10.47 0.55 -2.89
N LYS A 60 10.65 -0.05 -4.08
CA LYS A 60 9.74 0.15 -5.22
C LYS A 60 8.33 -0.31 -4.88
N ILE A 61 8.18 -1.49 -4.29
CA ILE A 61 6.88 -2.05 -3.90
C ILE A 61 6.22 -1.21 -2.80
N ALA A 62 6.98 -0.69 -1.84
CA ALA A 62 6.49 0.20 -0.79
C ALA A 62 5.82 1.45 -1.39
N TYR A 63 6.49 2.08 -2.35
CA TYR A 63 5.95 3.21 -3.10
C TYR A 63 4.66 2.84 -3.84
N LEU A 64 4.64 1.69 -4.52
CA LEU A 64 3.48 1.24 -5.27
C LEU A 64 2.28 0.90 -4.36
N CYS A 65 2.53 0.30 -3.19
CA CYS A 65 1.48 0.05 -2.19
C CYS A 65 0.89 1.37 -1.67
N LYS A 66 1.73 2.40 -1.46
CA LYS A 66 1.25 3.74 -1.08
C LYS A 66 0.35 4.34 -2.18
N LEU A 67 0.79 4.29 -3.44
CA LEU A 67 -0.01 4.76 -4.58
C LEU A 67 -1.33 3.98 -4.68
N PHE A 68 -1.30 2.65 -4.49
CA PHE A 68 -2.49 1.81 -4.49
C PHE A 68 -3.47 2.21 -3.37
N ASN A 69 -2.98 2.53 -2.17
CA ASN A 69 -3.79 3.04 -1.06
C ASN A 69 -4.46 4.38 -1.41
N GLU A 70 -3.71 5.33 -1.96
CA GLU A 70 -4.26 6.63 -2.38
C GLU A 70 -5.35 6.46 -3.46
N GLN A 71 -5.11 5.58 -4.43
CA GLN A 71 -6.07 5.29 -5.50
C GLN A 71 -7.32 4.57 -4.99
N ALA A 72 -7.16 3.64 -4.03
CA ALA A 72 -8.28 2.97 -3.38
C ALA A 72 -9.19 3.97 -2.64
N GLN A 73 -8.60 4.93 -1.92
CA GLN A 73 -9.38 5.97 -1.23
C GLN A 73 -10.16 6.84 -2.22
N LYS A 74 -9.50 7.31 -3.30
CA LYS A 74 -10.16 8.07 -4.36
C LYS A 74 -11.31 7.29 -5.00
N LEU A 75 -11.09 6.00 -5.25
CA LEU A 75 -12.10 5.11 -5.83
C LEU A 75 -13.30 4.91 -4.88
N CYS A 76 -13.07 4.73 -3.58
CA CYS A 76 -14.13 4.64 -2.57
C CYS A 76 -14.93 5.93 -2.44
N CYS A 77 -14.29 7.10 -2.58
CA CYS A 77 -14.98 8.39 -2.56
C CYS A 77 -15.86 8.58 -3.79
N ARG A 78 -15.40 8.11 -4.97
CA ARG A 78 -16.14 8.24 -6.23
C ARG A 78 -17.27 7.21 -6.37
N TYR A 79 -17.05 5.99 -5.91
CA TYR A 79 -17.98 4.87 -6.02
C TYR A 79 -18.17 4.20 -4.65
N PRO A 80 -19.07 4.74 -3.81
CA PRO A 80 -19.31 4.18 -2.48
C PRO A 80 -19.86 2.76 -2.51
N ASP A 81 -20.58 2.36 -3.57
CA ASP A 81 -21.20 1.05 -3.69
C ASP A 81 -20.19 -0.11 -3.77
N ILE A 82 -18.98 0.17 -4.26
CA ILE A 82 -17.89 -0.82 -4.36
C ILE A 82 -16.87 -0.68 -3.23
N LYS A 83 -17.10 0.24 -2.28
CA LYS A 83 -16.15 0.59 -1.21
C LYS A 83 -15.75 -0.62 -0.40
N ASP A 84 -16.70 -1.45 0.02
CA ASP A 84 -16.42 -2.63 0.85
C ASP A 84 -15.46 -3.59 0.16
N GLU A 85 -15.67 -3.86 -1.13
CA GLU A 85 -14.82 -4.75 -1.89
C GLU A 85 -13.43 -4.13 -2.15
N VAL A 86 -13.37 -2.83 -2.42
CA VAL A 86 -12.10 -2.09 -2.56
C VAL A 86 -11.31 -2.14 -1.25
N GLN A 87 -11.95 -1.86 -0.10
CA GLN A 87 -11.34 -1.91 1.22
C GLN A 87 -10.89 -3.32 1.60
N ARG A 88 -11.68 -4.34 1.26
CA ARG A 88 -11.31 -5.75 1.48
C ARG A 88 -10.02 -6.11 0.75
N ARG A 89 -9.94 -5.81 -0.55
CA ARG A 89 -8.73 -6.07 -1.36
C ARG A 89 -7.54 -5.25 -0.90
N LEU A 90 -7.79 -4.00 -0.51
CA LEU A 90 -6.79 -3.11 0.07
C LEU A 90 -6.16 -3.71 1.33
N ASN A 91 -7.00 -4.16 2.26
CA ASN A 91 -6.56 -4.74 3.51
C ASN A 91 -5.77 -6.03 3.27
N LEU A 92 -6.24 -6.89 2.36
CA LEU A 92 -5.55 -8.12 1.98
C LEU A 92 -4.14 -7.83 1.44
N LEU A 93 -4.01 -6.87 0.52
CA LEU A 93 -2.72 -6.50 -0.07
C LEU A 93 -1.77 -5.89 0.98
N ASN A 94 -2.26 -4.99 1.83
CA ASN A 94 -1.46 -4.37 2.89
C ASN A 94 -1.00 -5.40 3.94
N ASN A 95 -1.84 -6.37 4.29
CA ASN A 95 -1.46 -7.45 5.21
C ASN A 95 -0.36 -8.33 4.60
N LYS A 96 -0.47 -8.66 3.31
CA LYS A 96 0.57 -9.39 2.59
C LYS A 96 1.87 -8.61 2.52
N TRP A 97 1.80 -7.31 2.22
CA TRP A 97 2.97 -6.43 2.21
C TRP A 97 3.68 -6.41 3.57
N LYS A 98 2.94 -6.21 4.67
CA LYS A 98 3.50 -6.22 6.04
C LYS A 98 4.21 -7.53 6.36
N ALA A 99 3.65 -8.67 5.95
CA ALA A 99 4.27 -9.98 6.18
C ALA A 99 5.59 -10.14 5.39
N VAL A 100 5.62 -9.69 4.14
CA VAL A 100 6.82 -9.70 3.29
C VAL A 100 7.88 -8.72 3.82
N GLU A 101 7.48 -7.50 4.17
CA GLU A 101 8.34 -6.49 4.76
C GLU A 101 9.00 -6.99 6.05
N HIS A 102 8.22 -7.66 6.92
CA HIS A 102 8.73 -8.25 8.15
C HIS A 102 9.70 -9.41 7.91
N SER A 103 9.47 -10.23 6.87
CA SER A 103 10.37 -11.32 6.49
C SER A 103 11.71 -10.81 5.95
N ILE A 104 11.73 -9.61 5.34
CA ILE A 104 12.95 -8.96 4.86
C ILE A 104 13.66 -8.22 6.00
N HIS A 105 12.90 -7.55 6.86
CA HIS A 105 13.39 -6.80 8.02
C HIS A 105 12.84 -7.37 9.34
N PRO A 106 13.37 -8.51 9.81
CA PRO A 106 12.94 -9.07 11.10
C PRO A 106 13.28 -8.15 12.29
N GLY A 107 14.20 -7.18 12.12
CA GLY A 107 14.69 -6.28 13.17
C GLY A 107 13.84 -5.03 13.46
N MET A 108 12.78 -4.74 12.71
CA MET A 108 11.92 -3.56 12.97
C MET A 108 10.75 -3.86 13.93
N VAL A 109 10.83 -4.95 14.69
CA VAL A 109 9.97 -5.13 15.86
C VAL A 109 10.44 -4.20 16.97
N LYS A 110 9.68 -3.12 17.20
CA LYS A 110 9.32 -2.83 18.58
C LYS A 110 8.52 -4.04 19.05
N SER A 111 9.21 -5.06 19.56
CA SER A 111 8.61 -5.98 20.50
C SER A 111 7.85 -5.11 21.52
N PRO A 112 6.59 -5.43 21.89
CA PRO A 112 6.05 -4.85 23.10
C PRO A 112 7.07 -5.19 24.19
N SER A 113 7.79 -4.19 24.68
CA SER A 113 8.70 -4.32 25.80
C SER A 113 7.91 -5.05 26.87
N LYS A 114 8.32 -6.27 27.21
CA LYS A 114 8.06 -6.83 28.54
C LYS A 114 8.97 -6.08 29.52
N ASP A 115 8.78 -4.77 29.60
CA ASP A 115 9.20 -3.98 30.75
C ASP A 115 8.03 -4.04 31.73
N GLY A 116 8.23 -4.79 32.81
CA GLY A 116 7.36 -4.71 33.98
C GLY A 116 6.81 -6.06 34.44
N MET A 117 7.26 -6.41 35.65
CA MET A 117 6.60 -7.27 36.65
C MET A 117 6.96 -8.77 36.63
N PHE A 118 8.08 -9.10 37.30
CA PHE A 118 7.96 -9.78 38.60
C PHE A 118 9.27 -9.60 39.39
N GLU A 119 9.35 -8.50 40.13
CA GLU A 119 10.33 -8.32 41.19
C GLU A 119 9.67 -8.77 42.51
N GLY A 120 10.34 -9.64 43.25
CA GLY A 120 10.07 -9.86 44.68
C GLY A 120 9.05 -10.95 45.03
N MET A 121 9.51 -12.19 45.18
CA MET A 121 9.00 -13.06 46.25
C MET A 121 10.18 -13.74 46.94
N ASN A 122 10.67 -13.02 47.95
CA ASN A 122 11.54 -13.50 49.01
C ASN A 122 10.77 -14.55 49.82
N CYS A 123 11.21 -15.81 49.77
CA CYS A 123 10.79 -16.87 50.69
C CYS A 123 11.92 -17.91 50.76
N MET A 124 12.90 -17.66 51.64
CA MET A 124 13.42 -18.63 52.62
C MET A 124 14.45 -17.95 53.52
#